data_AF-A0A3D4IG60-F1
#
_entry.id   AF-A0A3D4IG60-F1
#
_cell.length_a   1.000
_cell.length_b   1.000
_cell.length_c   1.000
_cell.angle_alpha   90.00
_cell.angle_beta   90.00
_cell.angle_gamma   90.00
#
_symmetry.space_group_name_H-M   'P 1'
#
loop_
_entity.id
_entity.type
_entity.pdbx_description
1 polymer ?
#
loop_
_entity_poly.entity_id
_entity_poly.type
_entity_poly.pdbx_seq_one_letter_code
_entity_poly.pdbx_strand_id
1 'polypeptide(L)'
;MRKIFLLALLYVPFATFAQKTRPAWSKTVEDYYNLFHEMEEDPFKCDDTPSSAAARTRAVVVKDIKNGYLRAKTTMGIIEVAVFKDVATETEYVLYQLDGGPHNMCTTDLRVMVYKNGKWTEKPQVLPQNKISDVAAKQPIRANIDTYLVYKLPQKGTIINASWKGNGKRVFALRWEKGKFVFVP
;
A
#
# COMPACT_ATOMS: atom_id res chain seq x y z
N MET A 1 9.75 53.33 -58.78
CA MET A 1 8.69 52.61 -58.07
C MET A 1 9.30 51.40 -57.37
N ARG A 2 9.56 51.47 -56.06
CA ARG A 2 10.14 50.36 -55.27
C ARG A 2 9.02 49.69 -54.48
N LYS A 3 8.72 48.42 -54.79
CA LYS A 3 7.82 47.57 -54.00
C LYS A 3 8.59 47.04 -52.80
N ILE A 4 8.23 47.47 -51.60
CA ILE A 4 8.74 46.91 -50.34
C ILE A 4 7.82 45.74 -49.99
N PHE A 5 8.35 44.52 -50.11
CA PHE A 5 7.71 43.32 -49.59
C PHE A 5 7.95 43.27 -48.08
N LEU A 6 6.89 43.48 -47.30
CA LEU A 6 6.87 43.23 -45.86
C LEU A 6 6.77 41.72 -45.62
N LEU A 7 7.87 41.10 -45.19
CA LEU A 7 7.84 39.77 -44.59
C LEU A 7 7.30 39.90 -43.16
N ALA A 8 6.04 39.48 -42.97
CA ALA A 8 5.49 39.26 -41.64
C ALA A 8 6.11 37.98 -41.05
N LEU A 9 7.06 38.14 -40.12
CA LEU A 9 7.55 37.06 -39.26
C LEU A 9 6.40 36.60 -38.34
N LEU A 10 5.77 35.48 -38.69
CA LEU A 10 4.89 34.74 -37.79
C LEU A 10 5.74 34.11 -36.67
N TYR A 11 5.88 34.84 -35.56
CA TYR A 11 6.30 34.27 -34.29
C TYR A 11 5.21 33.32 -33.81
N VAL A 12 5.34 32.03 -34.13
CA VAL A 12 4.54 30.98 -33.49
C VAL A 12 5.20 30.72 -32.13
N PRO A 13 4.57 31.07 -31.00
CA PRO A 13 5.11 30.68 -29.71
C PRO A 13 4.99 29.15 -29.62
N PHE A 14 6.13 28.47 -29.74
CA PHE A 14 6.24 27.09 -29.30
C PHE A 14 5.97 27.08 -27.80
N ALA A 15 4.71 26.82 -27.43
CA ALA A 15 4.37 26.42 -26.08
C ALA A 15 5.14 25.12 -25.82
N THR A 16 6.26 25.25 -25.12
CA THR A 16 6.97 24.12 -24.53
C THR A 16 6.00 23.51 -23.51
N PHE A 17 5.17 22.58 -23.96
CA PHE A 17 4.51 21.64 -23.07
C PHE A 17 5.64 20.89 -22.38
N ALA A 18 6.03 21.35 -21.19
CA ALA A 18 6.87 20.61 -20.28
C ALA A 18 6.12 19.29 -20.04
N GLN A 19 6.51 18.28 -20.78
CA GLN A 19 6.02 16.93 -20.66
C GLN A 19 6.47 16.49 -19.27
N LYS A 20 5.61 16.69 -18.27
CA LYS A 20 5.88 16.34 -16.87
C LYS A 20 6.17 14.84 -16.88
N THR A 21 7.44 14.49 -16.94
CA THR A 21 7.89 13.11 -16.87
C THR A 21 7.34 12.57 -15.57
N ARG A 22 6.64 11.43 -15.65
CA ARG A 22 6.08 10.81 -14.44
C ARG A 22 7.21 10.64 -13.42
N PRO A 23 6.95 10.86 -12.12
CA PRO A 23 7.98 10.68 -11.11
C PRO A 23 8.61 9.30 -11.27
N ALA A 24 9.94 9.25 -11.28
CA ALA A 24 10.66 7.99 -11.27
C ALA A 24 10.46 7.36 -9.89
N TRP A 25 9.52 6.44 -9.80
CA TRP A 25 9.25 5.68 -8.58
C TRP A 25 10.51 4.96 -8.12
N SER A 26 10.86 5.14 -6.85
CA SER A 26 12.22 4.88 -6.37
C SER A 26 12.49 3.40 -6.12
N LYS A 27 11.44 2.63 -5.82
CA LYS A 27 11.52 1.24 -5.38
C LYS A 27 10.31 0.43 -5.88
N THR A 28 10.50 -0.87 -6.03
CA THR A 28 9.43 -1.83 -6.26
C THR A 28 8.81 -2.28 -4.94
N VAL A 29 7.65 -2.95 -5.00
CA VAL A 29 7.03 -3.57 -3.80
C VAL A 29 7.95 -4.61 -3.14
N GLU A 30 8.76 -5.32 -3.92
CA GLU A 30 9.71 -6.30 -3.40
C GLU A 30 10.87 -5.61 -2.67
N ASP A 31 11.38 -4.50 -3.21
CA ASP A 31 12.42 -3.72 -2.53
C ASP A 31 11.92 -3.25 -1.15
N TYR A 32 10.69 -2.73 -1.08
CA TYR A 32 10.09 -2.35 0.20
C TYR A 32 9.91 -3.52 1.15
N TYR A 33 9.38 -4.64 0.67
CA TYR A 33 9.20 -5.85 1.46
C TYR A 33 10.51 -6.36 2.07
N ASN A 34 11.59 -6.33 1.28
CA ASN A 34 12.92 -6.74 1.77
C ASN A 34 13.48 -5.78 2.83
N LEU A 35 13.05 -4.52 2.85
CA LEU A 35 13.44 -3.51 3.85
C LEU A 35 12.61 -3.56 5.14
N PHE A 36 11.65 -4.47 5.29
CA PHE A 36 10.82 -4.54 6.51
C PHE A 36 11.63 -4.87 7.77
N HIS A 37 12.79 -5.53 7.64
CA HIS A 37 13.69 -5.81 8.76
C HIS A 37 14.34 -4.55 9.35
N GLU A 38 14.31 -3.44 8.61
CA GLU A 38 14.79 -2.12 9.06
C GLU A 38 13.70 -1.34 9.82
N MET A 39 12.48 -1.87 9.95
CA MET A 39 11.43 -1.24 10.75
C MET A 39 11.74 -1.38 12.24
N GLU A 40 11.43 -0.34 13.02
CA GLU A 40 11.53 -0.39 14.48
C GLU A 40 10.67 -1.51 15.07
N GLU A 41 9.48 -1.71 14.51
CA GLU A 41 8.64 -2.87 14.76
C GLU A 41 8.66 -3.79 13.52
N ASP A 42 9.51 -4.81 13.51
CA ASP A 42 9.56 -5.78 12.41
C ASP A 42 8.22 -6.54 12.35
N PRO A 43 7.46 -6.48 11.24
CA PRO A 43 6.22 -7.24 11.08
C PRO A 43 6.44 -8.76 11.14
N PHE A 44 7.69 -9.23 11.00
CA PHE A 44 8.09 -10.63 11.13
C PHE A 44 8.66 -10.97 12.51
N LYS A 45 8.51 -10.11 13.53
CA LYS A 45 9.08 -10.35 14.87
C LYS A 45 8.70 -11.70 15.53
N CYS A 46 7.59 -12.29 15.09
CA CYS A 46 7.14 -13.60 15.55
C CYS A 46 7.42 -14.75 14.57
N ASP A 47 7.98 -14.45 13.40
CA ASP A 47 8.21 -15.43 12.35
C ASP A 47 9.59 -16.07 12.56
N ASP A 48 9.59 -17.40 12.73
CA ASP A 48 10.82 -18.18 12.84
C ASP A 48 11.58 -18.28 11.50
N THR A 49 11.02 -17.76 10.40
CA THR A 49 11.70 -17.69 9.11
C THR A 49 12.96 -16.82 9.25
N PRO A 50 14.13 -17.29 8.76
CA PRO A 50 15.36 -16.50 8.82
C PRO A 50 15.17 -15.09 8.25
N SER A 51 15.62 -14.07 8.97
CA SER A 51 15.42 -12.64 8.63
C SER A 51 16.11 -12.18 7.34
N SER A 52 16.90 -13.05 6.69
CA SER A 52 17.59 -12.73 5.45
C SER A 52 16.61 -12.38 4.31
N ALA A 53 16.98 -11.42 3.47
CA ALA A 53 16.22 -11.06 2.27
C ALA A 53 15.94 -12.29 1.37
N ALA A 54 16.92 -13.18 1.21
CA ALA A 54 16.77 -14.39 0.40
C ALA A 54 15.69 -15.34 0.92
N ALA A 55 15.58 -15.51 2.24
CA ALA A 55 14.52 -16.33 2.83
C ALA A 55 13.14 -15.68 2.66
N ARG A 56 13.05 -14.36 2.82
CA ARG A 56 11.83 -13.58 2.60
C ARG A 56 11.35 -13.66 1.16
N THR A 57 12.25 -13.56 0.18
CA THR A 57 11.92 -13.72 -1.25
C THR A 57 11.36 -15.12 -1.54
N ARG A 58 11.90 -16.18 -0.92
CA ARG A 58 11.38 -17.55 -1.11
C ARG A 58 9.97 -17.75 -0.55
N ALA A 59 9.58 -16.98 0.46
CA ALA A 59 8.23 -17.00 1.02
C ALA A 59 7.18 -16.34 0.11
N VAL A 60 7.60 -15.59 -0.92
CA VAL A 60 6.70 -14.88 -1.83
C VAL A 60 5.95 -15.88 -2.72
N VAL A 61 4.62 -15.90 -2.61
CA VAL A 61 3.73 -16.78 -3.38
C VAL A 61 3.02 -16.06 -4.52
N VAL A 62 2.85 -14.74 -4.42
CA VAL A 62 2.35 -13.89 -5.51
C VAL A 62 3.20 -12.63 -5.57
N LYS A 63 3.64 -12.29 -6.78
CA LYS A 63 4.48 -11.13 -7.04
C LYS A 63 3.99 -10.41 -8.30
N ASP A 64 3.41 -9.24 -8.12
CA ASP A 64 2.93 -8.37 -9.19
C ASP A 64 3.59 -7.00 -9.07
N ILE A 65 4.88 -6.94 -9.45
CA ILE A 65 5.69 -5.72 -9.37
C ILE A 65 5.01 -4.55 -10.11
N LYS A 66 4.41 -4.84 -11.27
CA LYS A 66 3.78 -3.83 -12.13
C LYS A 66 2.65 -3.09 -11.41
N ASN A 67 1.85 -3.83 -10.65
CA ASN A 67 0.75 -3.26 -9.86
C ASN A 67 1.15 -2.95 -8.41
N GLY A 68 2.42 -3.13 -8.05
CA GLY A 68 2.94 -2.84 -6.72
C GLY A 68 2.38 -3.75 -5.63
N TYR A 69 2.05 -5.00 -5.95
CA TYR A 69 1.48 -5.96 -5.00
C TYR A 69 2.36 -7.19 -4.80
N LEU A 70 2.39 -7.66 -3.57
CA LEU A 70 3.08 -8.88 -3.18
C LEU A 70 2.27 -9.61 -2.11
N ARG A 71 2.30 -10.93 -2.14
CA ARG A 71 1.80 -11.80 -1.08
C ARG A 71 2.85 -12.84 -0.75
N ALA A 72 3.17 -12.99 0.53
CA ALA A 72 4.08 -14.02 1.02
C ALA A 72 3.39 -14.91 2.06
N LYS A 73 3.78 -16.18 2.08
CA LYS A 73 3.37 -17.17 3.07
C LYS A 73 4.52 -17.39 4.03
N THR A 74 4.34 -16.91 5.26
CA THR A 74 5.29 -17.05 6.36
C THR A 74 4.97 -18.29 7.19
N THR A 75 5.81 -18.60 8.18
CA THR A 75 5.45 -19.62 9.18
C THR A 75 4.26 -19.17 10.03
N MET A 76 4.11 -17.85 10.22
CA MET A 76 3.06 -17.26 11.04
C MET A 76 1.76 -17.00 10.30
N GLY A 77 1.74 -17.00 8.96
CA GLY A 77 0.51 -16.76 8.22
C GLY A 77 0.75 -16.17 6.83
N ILE A 78 -0.10 -15.22 6.47
CA ILE A 78 -0.04 -14.54 5.16
C ILE A 78 0.23 -13.07 5.39
N ILE A 79 1.31 -12.56 4.81
CA ILE A 79 1.53 -11.13 4.68
C ILE A 79 1.15 -10.67 3.28
N GLU A 80 0.27 -9.67 3.19
CA GLU A 80 0.00 -8.95 1.96
C GLU A 80 0.67 -7.59 2.02
N VAL A 81 1.24 -7.14 0.89
CA VAL A 81 1.86 -5.83 0.74
C VAL A 81 1.36 -5.19 -0.55
N ALA A 82 0.99 -3.91 -0.49
CA ALA A 82 0.60 -3.12 -1.66
C ALA A 82 1.20 -1.72 -1.59
N VAL A 83 1.66 -1.20 -2.73
CA VAL A 83 2.24 0.15 -2.84
C VAL A 83 1.26 1.07 -3.56
N PHE A 84 0.83 2.12 -2.86
CA PHE A 84 -0.03 3.16 -3.40
C PHE A 84 0.80 4.42 -3.64
N LYS A 85 0.69 4.95 -4.85
CA LYS A 85 1.50 6.07 -5.30
C LYS A 85 0.65 7.33 -5.37
N ASP A 86 1.06 8.36 -4.65
CA ASP A 86 0.50 9.69 -4.80
C ASP A 86 1.35 10.51 -5.76
N VAL A 87 0.79 10.78 -6.94
CA VAL A 87 1.46 11.55 -8.01
C VAL A 87 1.61 13.03 -7.62
N ALA A 88 0.71 13.56 -6.80
CA ALA A 88 0.74 14.99 -6.44
C ALA A 88 1.91 15.32 -5.51
N THR A 89 2.20 14.42 -4.57
CA THR A 89 3.24 14.58 -3.54
C THR A 89 4.47 13.73 -3.80
N GLU A 90 4.47 12.98 -4.91
CA GLU A 90 5.51 12.01 -5.27
C GLU A 90 5.85 11.04 -4.13
N THR A 91 4.82 10.64 -3.37
CA THR A 91 4.97 9.78 -2.18
C THR A 91 4.48 8.36 -2.47
N GLU A 92 5.29 7.38 -2.04
CA GLU A 92 4.98 5.95 -2.13
C GLU A 92 4.56 5.44 -0.75
N TYR A 93 3.28 5.10 -0.62
CA TYR A 93 2.70 4.54 0.60
C TYR A 93 2.72 3.02 0.51
N VAL A 94 3.42 2.38 1.45
CA VAL A 94 3.52 0.93 1.55
C VAL A 94 2.52 0.47 2.60
N LEU A 95 1.52 -0.27 2.14
CA LEU A 95 0.53 -0.88 3.01
C LEU A 95 0.88 -2.34 3.21
N TYR A 96 0.73 -2.81 4.44
CA TYR A 96 0.84 -4.22 4.73
C TYR A 96 -0.11 -4.68 5.83
N GLN A 97 -0.43 -5.96 5.79
CA GLN A 97 -1.07 -6.68 6.89
C GLN A 97 -0.50 -8.09 6.95
N LEU A 98 -0.13 -8.53 8.16
CA LEU A 98 0.08 -9.94 8.47
C LEU A 98 -1.20 -10.52 9.09
N ASP A 99 -1.85 -11.43 8.38
CA ASP A 99 -2.91 -12.29 8.90
C ASP A 99 -2.26 -13.55 9.47
N GLY A 100 -2.17 -13.63 10.80
CA GLY A 100 -1.52 -14.73 11.52
C GLY A 100 -2.29 -16.06 11.47
N GLY A 101 -3.52 -16.07 10.93
CA GLY A 101 -4.40 -17.23 11.00
C GLY A 101 -5.05 -17.43 12.37
N PRO A 102 -5.77 -18.55 12.56
CA PRO A 102 -6.48 -18.84 13.81
C PRO A 102 -5.50 -19.07 14.96
N HIS A 103 -5.81 -18.56 16.16
CA HIS A 103 -5.04 -18.76 17.40
C HIS A 103 -3.61 -18.21 17.40
N ASN A 104 -3.27 -17.36 16.42
CA ASN A 104 -1.96 -16.72 16.34
C ASN A 104 -2.07 -15.25 16.75
N MET A 105 -1.37 -14.89 17.83
CA MET A 105 -1.34 -13.51 18.35
C MET A 105 -0.54 -12.55 17.46
N CYS A 106 0.21 -13.06 16.49
CA CYS A 106 1.11 -12.26 15.65
C CYS A 106 0.44 -11.70 14.40
N THR A 107 -0.85 -11.36 14.51
CA THR A 107 -1.58 -10.62 13.49
C THR A 107 -1.26 -9.13 13.62
N THR A 108 -1.02 -8.45 12.51
CA THR A 108 -0.98 -6.98 12.49
C THR A 108 -2.30 -6.43 11.97
N ASP A 109 -2.73 -5.29 12.47
CA ASP A 109 -3.72 -4.47 11.77
C ASP A 109 -3.14 -3.97 10.43
N LEU A 110 -3.99 -3.35 9.61
CA LEU A 110 -3.54 -2.68 8.39
C LEU A 110 -2.64 -1.50 8.75
N ARG A 111 -1.36 -1.59 8.43
CA ARG A 111 -0.37 -0.51 8.64
C ARG A 111 -0.12 0.23 7.32
N VAL A 112 0.18 1.53 7.43
CA VAL A 112 0.56 2.38 6.30
C VAL A 112 1.90 3.03 6.61
N MET A 113 2.90 2.74 5.78
CA MET A 113 4.27 3.21 5.98
C MET A 113 4.74 4.03 4.79
N VAL A 114 5.69 4.92 5.03
CA VAL A 114 6.49 5.59 4.00
C VAL A 114 7.96 5.34 4.32
N TYR A 115 8.76 4.97 3.32
CA TYR A 115 10.21 4.88 3.45
C TYR A 115 10.88 6.05 2.73
N LYS A 116 11.56 6.90 3.49
CA LYS A 116 12.26 8.07 2.93
C LYS A 116 13.57 8.27 3.68
N ASN A 117 14.64 8.56 2.94
CA ASN A 117 15.98 8.80 3.49
C ASN A 117 16.46 7.66 4.43
N GLY A 118 16.23 6.41 4.03
CA GLY A 118 16.65 5.25 4.80
C GLY A 118 15.80 4.94 6.04
N LYS A 119 14.67 5.63 6.24
CA LYS A 119 13.85 5.48 7.44
C LYS A 119 12.39 5.20 7.11
N TRP A 120 11.83 4.22 7.82
CA TRP A 120 10.40 3.96 7.86
C TRP A 120 9.68 4.95 8.78
N THR A 121 8.54 5.47 8.32
CA THR A 121 7.66 6.31 9.13
C THR A 121 6.22 5.87 8.92
N GLU A 122 5.50 5.61 10.01
CA GLU A 122 4.09 5.27 9.93
C GLU A 122 3.24 6.50 9.60
N LYS A 123 2.17 6.29 8.83
CA LYS A 123 1.22 7.31 8.40
C LYS A 123 -0.23 6.87 8.67
N PRO A 124 -0.63 6.65 9.93
CA PRO A 124 -1.97 6.15 10.25
C PRO A 124 -3.09 7.12 9.81
N GLN A 125 -2.78 8.42 9.70
CA GLN A 125 -3.71 9.46 9.24
C GLN A 125 -4.14 9.32 7.77
N VAL A 126 -3.48 8.45 7.00
CA VAL A 126 -3.87 8.12 5.61
C VAL A 126 -5.12 7.24 5.60
N LEU A 127 -5.41 6.55 6.70
CA LEU A 127 -6.61 5.75 6.91
C LEU A 127 -7.69 6.56 7.63
N PRO A 128 -8.98 6.32 7.34
CA PRO A 128 -10.09 6.93 8.05
C PRO A 128 -10.33 6.24 9.41
N GLN A 129 -9.35 6.36 10.32
CA GLN A 129 -9.29 5.55 11.56
C GLN A 129 -10.55 5.61 12.41
N ASN A 130 -11.14 6.79 12.61
CA ASN A 130 -12.38 6.91 13.39
C ASN A 130 -13.52 6.03 12.84
N LYS A 131 -13.67 5.96 11.51
CA LYS A 131 -14.70 5.12 10.87
C LYS A 131 -14.38 3.63 10.96
N ILE A 132 -13.10 3.27 10.89
CA ILE A 132 -12.63 1.89 11.07
C ILE A 132 -12.91 1.45 12.51
N SER A 133 -12.57 2.28 13.50
CA SER A 133 -12.82 2.01 14.92
C SER A 133 -14.31 1.90 15.24
N ASP A 134 -15.16 2.76 14.68
CA ASP A 134 -16.63 2.69 14.85
C ASP A 134 -17.21 1.34 14.38
N VAL A 135 -16.61 0.75 13.34
CA VAL A 135 -16.99 -0.57 12.82
C VAL A 135 -16.37 -1.69 13.64
N ALA A 136 -15.10 -1.56 14.01
CA ALA A 136 -14.39 -2.51 14.86
C ALA A 136 -15.10 -2.68 16.21
N ALA A 137 -15.61 -1.59 16.79
CA ALA A 137 -16.40 -1.61 18.04
C ALA A 137 -17.73 -2.40 17.92
N LYS A 138 -18.24 -2.60 16.70
CA LYS A 138 -19.45 -3.40 16.43
C LYS A 138 -19.13 -4.85 16.12
N GLN A 139 -17.92 -5.29 16.47
CA GLN A 139 -17.46 -6.65 16.25
C GLN A 139 -18.47 -7.67 16.79
N PRO A 140 -18.87 -8.66 15.98
CA PRO A 140 -19.73 -9.73 16.47
C PRO A 140 -18.94 -10.55 17.49
N ILE A 141 -19.32 -10.43 18.77
CA ILE A 141 -18.75 -11.27 19.83
C ILE A 141 -19.24 -12.70 19.59
N ARG A 142 -18.32 -13.60 19.23
CA ARG A 142 -18.58 -15.04 19.18
C ARG A 142 -17.63 -15.72 20.14
N ALA A 143 -18.19 -16.48 21.08
CA ALA A 143 -17.39 -17.31 21.97
C ALA A 143 -16.49 -18.23 21.12
N ASN A 144 -15.18 -18.23 21.42
CA ASN A 144 -14.16 -19.10 20.84
C ASN A 144 -13.74 -18.80 19.38
N ILE A 145 -14.03 -17.62 18.83
CA ILE A 145 -13.50 -17.21 17.51
C ILE A 145 -12.82 -15.84 17.64
N ASP A 146 -11.50 -15.80 17.41
CA ASP A 146 -10.76 -14.56 17.22
C ASP A 146 -11.39 -13.79 16.05
N THR A 147 -12.13 -12.76 16.38
CA THR A 147 -12.78 -11.89 15.40
C THR A 147 -11.96 -10.62 15.33
N TYR A 148 -11.47 -10.29 14.15
CA TYR A 148 -10.77 -9.04 13.86
C TYR A 148 -10.98 -8.73 12.38
N LEU A 149 -10.62 -7.52 11.97
CA LEU A 149 -10.73 -7.12 10.57
C LEU A 149 -9.54 -7.67 9.78
N VAL A 150 -9.84 -8.38 8.69
CA VAL A 150 -8.87 -8.77 7.67
C VAL A 150 -9.07 -7.90 6.45
N TYR A 151 -8.00 -7.28 5.99
CA TYR A 151 -7.94 -6.39 4.85
C TYR A 151 -7.30 -7.12 3.68
N LYS A 152 -8.09 -7.36 2.64
CA LYS A 152 -7.58 -7.89 1.38
C LYS A 152 -7.01 -6.76 0.55
N LEU A 153 -5.69 -6.71 0.44
CA LEU A 153 -5.02 -5.69 -0.37
C LEU A 153 -5.22 -5.96 -1.87
N PRO A 154 -5.44 -4.93 -2.70
CA PRO A 154 -5.69 -5.12 -4.12
C PRO A 154 -4.41 -5.49 -4.86
N GLN A 155 -4.40 -6.65 -5.50
CA GLN A 155 -3.41 -6.94 -6.56
C GLN A 155 -3.60 -6.02 -7.77
N LYS A 156 -4.85 -5.63 -8.06
CA LYS A 156 -5.21 -4.70 -9.14
C LYS A 156 -6.26 -3.72 -8.63
N GLY A 157 -6.18 -2.48 -9.11
CA GLY A 157 -7.10 -1.42 -8.72
C GLY A 157 -6.70 -0.75 -7.40
N THR A 158 -7.65 -0.05 -6.80
CA THR A 158 -7.37 0.93 -5.73
C THR A 158 -8.25 0.73 -4.48
N ILE A 159 -8.88 -0.43 -4.36
CA ILE A 159 -9.86 -0.72 -3.31
C ILE A 159 -9.35 -1.85 -2.43
N ILE A 160 -9.29 -1.60 -1.13
CA ILE A 160 -9.02 -2.60 -0.10
C ILE A 160 -10.36 -3.05 0.47
N ASN A 161 -10.62 -4.35 0.55
CA ASN A 161 -11.85 -4.86 1.15
C ASN A 161 -11.56 -5.34 2.57
N ALA A 162 -12.33 -4.87 3.54
CA ALA A 162 -12.26 -5.33 4.92
C ALA A 162 -13.37 -6.36 5.18
N SER A 163 -13.02 -7.44 5.85
CA SER A 163 -13.93 -8.53 6.21
C SER A 163 -13.68 -8.99 7.64
N TRP A 164 -14.69 -9.56 8.30
CA TRP A 164 -14.47 -10.21 9.60
C TRP A 164 -13.73 -11.54 9.41
N LYS A 165 -12.65 -11.75 10.17
CA LYS A 165 -12.04 -13.07 10.30
C LYS A 165 -13.08 -14.08 10.80
N GLY A 166 -13.04 -15.28 10.23
CA GLY A 166 -13.88 -16.41 10.62
C GLY A 166 -15.16 -16.59 9.79
N ASN A 167 -15.77 -15.52 9.29
CA ASN A 167 -16.95 -15.63 8.40
C ASN A 167 -16.76 -15.02 7.01
N GLY A 168 -15.68 -14.25 6.79
CA GLY A 168 -15.36 -13.64 5.50
C GLY A 168 -16.38 -12.61 5.01
N LYS A 169 -17.38 -12.24 5.83
CA LYS A 169 -18.39 -11.26 5.48
C LYS A 169 -17.70 -9.91 5.32
N ARG A 170 -17.82 -9.33 4.13
CA ARG A 170 -17.37 -7.96 3.87
C ARG A 170 -18.07 -7.01 4.84
N VAL A 171 -17.29 -6.14 5.47
CA VAL A 171 -17.78 -5.15 6.43
C VAL A 171 -17.79 -3.76 5.82
N PHE A 172 -16.70 -3.40 5.13
CA PHE A 172 -16.55 -2.15 4.39
C PHE A 172 -15.42 -2.31 3.37
N ALA A 173 -15.20 -1.26 2.59
CA ALA A 173 -14.04 -1.11 1.73
C ALA A 173 -13.36 0.26 1.95
N LEU A 174 -12.10 0.34 1.58
CA LEU A 174 -11.31 1.57 1.57
C LEU A 174 -10.91 1.86 0.12
N ARG A 175 -11.28 3.02 -0.38
CA ARG A 175 -10.92 3.47 -1.74
C ARG A 175 -9.81 4.51 -1.68
N TRP A 176 -8.74 4.29 -2.44
CA TRP A 176 -7.66 5.27 -2.56
C TRP A 176 -8.08 6.50 -3.35
N GLU A 177 -7.91 7.67 -2.77
CA GLU A 177 -8.22 8.96 -3.36
C GLU A 177 -7.16 10.00 -2.97
N LYS A 178 -6.30 10.38 -3.92
CA LYS A 178 -5.40 11.53 -3.81
C LYS A 178 -4.60 11.58 -2.48
N GLY A 179 -3.86 10.52 -2.19
CA GLY A 179 -2.96 10.48 -1.01
C GLY A 179 -3.61 9.98 0.28
N LYS A 180 -4.90 9.61 0.28
CA LYS A 180 -5.58 9.01 1.44
C LYS A 180 -6.61 7.97 1.04
N PHE A 181 -7.04 7.16 2.00
CA PHE A 181 -8.17 6.25 1.84
C PHE A 181 -9.47 6.89 2.31
N VAL A 182 -10.54 6.66 1.55
CA VAL A 182 -11.91 7.03 1.88
C VAL A 182 -12.69 5.77 2.25
N PHE A 183 -13.44 5.87 3.35
CA PHE A 183 -14.28 4.79 3.83
C PHE A 183 -15.50 4.60 2.93
N VAL A 184 -15.77 3.36 2.54
CA VAL A 184 -16.93 2.96 1.73
C VAL A 184 -17.66 1.83 2.47
N PRO A 185 -18.89 2.02 2.97
CA PRO A 185 -19.64 0.96 3.65
C PRO A 185 -19.95 -0.25 2.73
#